data_AF-A0A0M2UY27-F1
#
_entry.id   AF-A0A0M2UY27-F1
#
_cell.length_a   1.000
_cell.length_b   1.000
_cell.length_c   1.000
_cell.angle_alpha   90.00
_cell.angle_beta   90.00
_cell.angle_gamma   90.00
#
_symmetry.space_group_name_H-M   'P 1'
#
loop_
_entity.id
_entity.type
_entity.pdbx_description
1 polymer ?
#
loop_
_entity_poly.entity_id
_entity_poly.type
_entity_poly.pdbx_seq_one_letter_code
_entity_poly.pdbx_strand_id
1 'polypeptide(L)'
;MDNNTETSKDKGRYRALTFIKGTTLAKEKDADVSKDEIPTWPYLIRKEFLAAIMCTIILIVWSILLDAPLEELSDPTMTPNPAKAPWYFLGLQEMLVYFDPWIAGVAIPMLIIIGLMAIPYIDFNPKGNGYYTFRERKFAMLTFCFGFHFLWIALIIVGVFMRGPGWLWFWPWQEWDPHRIVAETNYDLTSFLGVNSKSFPGFVIGCAW
;
A
#
# COMPACT_ATOMS: atom_id res chain seq x y z
N MET A 1 36.07 -61.30 -24.72
CA MET A 1 37.41 -61.06 -25.30
C MET A 1 37.56 -59.56 -25.42
N ASP A 2 38.57 -59.07 -24.72
CA ASP A 2 38.97 -57.68 -24.47
C ASP A 2 39.40 -56.95 -25.77
N ASN A 3 39.19 -55.64 -25.84
CA ASN A 3 40.28 -54.66 -26.00
C ASN A 3 39.77 -53.22 -26.23
N ASN A 4 40.09 -52.38 -25.24
CA ASN A 4 40.13 -50.92 -25.28
C ASN A 4 40.95 -50.37 -26.46
N THR A 5 40.56 -49.21 -27.01
CA THR A 5 41.47 -48.10 -27.35
C THR A 5 40.74 -46.75 -27.47
N GLU A 6 40.98 -45.95 -26.43
CA GLU A 6 41.09 -44.49 -26.33
C GLU A 6 40.90 -43.56 -27.56
N THR A 7 40.08 -42.53 -27.30
CA THR A 7 40.26 -41.10 -27.59
C THR A 7 40.89 -40.64 -28.91
N SER A 8 40.08 -39.92 -29.70
CA SER A 8 40.56 -38.79 -30.50
C SER A 8 39.44 -37.77 -30.70
N LYS A 9 39.74 -36.52 -30.38
CA LYS A 9 38.91 -35.32 -30.56
C LYS A 9 38.30 -35.27 -31.96
N ASP A 10 36.98 -35.06 -32.04
CA ASP A 10 36.45 -34.16 -33.06
C ASP A 10 35.42 -33.21 -32.46
N LYS A 11 35.73 -31.92 -32.56
CA LYS A 11 34.89 -30.82 -32.09
C LYS A 11 33.83 -30.62 -33.18
N GLY A 12 32.92 -31.58 -33.29
CA GLY A 12 31.92 -31.66 -34.34
C GLY A 12 30.99 -30.45 -34.28
N ARG A 13 31.07 -29.61 -35.31
CA ARG A 13 30.13 -28.51 -35.58
C ARG A 13 28.70 -29.04 -35.43
N TYR A 14 27.93 -28.48 -34.50
CA TYR A 14 26.49 -28.75 -34.39
C TYR A 14 25.82 -28.26 -35.68
N ARG A 15 25.71 -29.15 -36.69
CA ARG A 15 24.86 -28.92 -37.86
C ARG A 15 23.44 -29.15 -37.39
N ALA A 16 22.58 -28.15 -37.55
CA ALA A 16 21.14 -28.29 -37.38
C ALA A 16 20.68 -29.43 -38.31
N LEU A 17 20.55 -30.63 -37.75
CA LEU A 17 20.41 -31.86 -38.55
C LEU A 17 19.04 -31.96 -39.20
N THR A 18 18.03 -31.34 -38.61
CA THR A 18 16.71 -31.26 -39.24
C THR A 18 15.93 -30.10 -38.63
N PHE A 19 15.27 -29.32 -39.47
CA PHE A 19 14.25 -28.38 -39.04
C PHE A 19 12.95 -29.20 -38.93
N ILE A 20 12.67 -29.74 -37.74
CA ILE A 20 11.40 -30.44 -37.50
C ILE A 20 10.31 -29.37 -37.51
N LYS A 21 9.55 -29.30 -38.60
CA LYS A 21 8.35 -28.46 -38.72
C LYS A 21 7.20 -29.11 -37.94
N GLY A 22 7.36 -29.19 -36.63
CA GLY A 22 6.33 -29.54 -35.67
C GLY A 22 5.96 -28.31 -34.84
N THR A 23 4.72 -28.23 -34.39
CA THR A 23 4.34 -27.26 -33.35
C THR A 23 5.19 -27.56 -32.12
N THR A 24 6.05 -26.62 -31.74
CA THR A 24 6.80 -26.73 -30.49
C THR A 24 5.81 -26.81 -29.33
N LEU A 25 6.11 -27.57 -28.28
CA LEU A 25 5.25 -27.67 -27.09
C LEU A 25 4.98 -26.30 -26.45
N ALA A 26 5.91 -25.35 -26.64
CA ALA A 26 5.72 -23.93 -26.31
C ALA A 26 4.54 -23.32 -27.09
N LYS A 27 4.50 -23.53 -28.42
CA LYS A 27 3.42 -23.01 -29.28
C LYS A 27 2.04 -23.57 -28.95
N GLU A 28 1.95 -24.80 -28.44
CA GLU A 28 0.66 -25.40 -28.04
C GLU A 28 0.17 -24.84 -26.71
N LYS A 29 1.06 -24.66 -25.72
CA LYS A 29 0.73 -24.02 -24.43
C LYS A 29 0.40 -22.52 -24.59
N ASP A 30 1.11 -21.82 -25.48
CA ASP A 30 0.87 -20.41 -25.79
C ASP A 30 -0.41 -20.24 -26.63
N ALA A 31 -0.77 -21.24 -27.46
CA ALA A 31 -1.99 -21.19 -28.28
C ALA A 31 -3.27 -21.22 -27.44
N ASP A 32 -3.27 -21.94 -26.31
CA ASP A 32 -4.45 -22.04 -25.43
C ASP A 32 -4.68 -20.75 -24.60
N VAL A 33 -3.62 -19.95 -24.39
CA VAL A 33 -3.69 -18.62 -23.75
C VAL A 33 -4.07 -17.52 -24.77
N SER A 34 -3.69 -17.68 -26.04
CA SER A 34 -3.75 -16.62 -27.07
C SER A 34 -5.11 -16.32 -27.71
N LYS A 35 -6.18 -17.09 -27.44
CA LYS A 35 -7.45 -16.94 -28.19
C LYS A 35 -8.23 -15.67 -27.86
N ASP A 36 -8.09 -15.15 -26.65
CA ASP A 36 -8.78 -13.93 -26.17
C ASP A 36 -7.84 -12.71 -26.02
N GLU A 37 -6.55 -12.88 -26.37
CA GLU A 37 -5.58 -11.79 -26.27
C GLU A 37 -5.70 -10.83 -27.45
N ILE A 38 -6.15 -9.61 -27.16
CA ILE A 38 -6.20 -8.51 -28.12
C ILE A 38 -4.86 -7.77 -28.16
N PRO A 39 -4.38 -7.34 -29.34
CA PRO A 39 -3.13 -6.60 -29.42
C PRO A 39 -3.26 -5.24 -28.71
N THR A 40 -2.26 -4.91 -27.90
CA THR A 40 -2.20 -3.66 -27.11
C THR A 40 -2.38 -2.42 -28.00
N TRP A 41 -1.71 -2.42 -29.15
CA TRP A 41 -1.91 -1.44 -30.20
C TRP A 41 -2.94 -1.95 -31.21
N PRO A 42 -3.99 -1.19 -31.56
CA PRO A 42 -4.33 0.16 -31.11
C PRO A 42 -5.35 0.19 -29.95
N TYR A 43 -5.85 -0.96 -29.50
CA TYR A 43 -7.06 -1.04 -28.67
C TYR A 43 -6.87 -0.53 -27.24
N LEU A 44 -5.80 -0.93 -26.55
CA LEU A 44 -5.53 -0.48 -25.18
C LEU A 44 -5.10 0.99 -25.18
N ILE A 45 -4.18 1.34 -26.08
CA ILE A 45 -3.59 2.68 -26.16
C ILE A 45 -4.63 3.75 -26.44
N ARG A 46 -5.64 3.49 -27.28
CA ARG A 46 -6.74 4.44 -27.48
C ARG A 46 -7.53 4.72 -26.20
N LYS A 47 -7.77 3.69 -25.37
CA LYS A 47 -8.51 3.84 -24.11
C LYS A 47 -7.67 4.60 -23.08
N GLU A 48 -6.41 4.23 -22.93
CA GLU A 48 -5.48 4.91 -22.00
C GLU A 48 -5.24 6.36 -22.40
N PHE A 49 -5.09 6.65 -23.68
CA PHE A 49 -4.95 8.02 -24.18
C PHE A 49 -6.19 8.87 -23.93
N LEU A 50 -7.38 8.31 -24.13
CA LEU A 50 -8.64 8.98 -23.79
C LEU A 50 -8.75 9.24 -22.28
N ALA A 51 -8.40 8.25 -21.45
CA ALA A 51 -8.37 8.40 -19.99
C ALA A 51 -7.36 9.46 -19.55
N ALA A 52 -6.18 9.51 -20.16
CA ALA A 52 -5.17 10.53 -19.89
C ALA A 52 -5.67 11.94 -20.23
N ILE A 53 -6.29 12.13 -21.40
CA ILE A 53 -6.90 13.42 -21.78
C ILE A 53 -7.98 13.82 -20.76
N MET A 54 -8.87 12.90 -20.40
CA MET A 54 -9.91 13.16 -19.41
C MET A 54 -9.32 13.55 -18.05
N CYS A 55 -8.32 12.82 -17.55
CA CYS A 55 -7.62 13.16 -16.31
C CYS A 55 -6.96 14.54 -16.39
N THR A 56 -6.29 14.86 -17.50
CA THR A 56 -5.68 16.18 -17.71
C THR A 56 -6.73 17.30 -17.69
N ILE A 57 -7.86 17.12 -18.37
CA ILE A 57 -8.95 18.10 -18.35
C ILE A 57 -9.50 18.28 -16.93
N ILE A 58 -9.74 17.18 -16.20
CA ILE A 58 -10.22 17.23 -14.81
C ILE A 58 -9.24 18.00 -13.92
N LEU A 59 -7.94 17.71 -14.01
CA LEU A 59 -6.91 18.39 -13.22
C LEU A 59 -6.79 19.88 -13.58
N ILE A 60 -6.87 20.24 -14.87
CA ILE A 60 -6.85 21.65 -15.31
C ILE A 60 -8.07 22.40 -14.77
N VAL A 61 -9.27 21.82 -14.92
CA VAL A 61 -10.51 22.43 -14.40
C VAL A 61 -10.42 22.59 -12.89
N TRP A 62 -9.98 21.56 -12.17
CA TRP A 62 -9.80 21.61 -10.72
C TRP A 62 -8.80 22.68 -10.30
N SER A 63 -7.67 22.79 -11.00
CA SER A 63 -6.61 23.78 -10.74
C SER A 63 -7.04 25.22 -11.00
N ILE A 64 -8.02 25.47 -11.88
CA ILE A 64 -8.55 26.81 -12.16
C ILE A 64 -9.65 27.18 -11.16
N LEU A 65 -10.46 26.20 -10.73
CA LEU A 65 -11.60 26.45 -9.85
C LEU A 65 -11.22 26.57 -8.37
N LEU A 66 -10.13 25.92 -7.93
CA LEU A 66 -9.71 25.90 -6.54
C LEU A 66 -8.27 26.41 -6.43
N ASP A 67 -8.11 27.56 -5.77
CA ASP A 67 -6.80 28.08 -5.43
C ASP A 67 -6.09 27.13 -4.46
N ALA A 68 -4.79 26.93 -4.69
CA ALA A 68 -3.97 26.17 -3.77
C ALA A 68 -3.85 26.96 -2.45
N PRO A 69 -4.20 26.36 -1.29
CA PRO A 69 -3.94 26.96 0.00
C PRO A 69 -2.43 26.88 0.28
N LEU A 70 -1.69 27.86 -0.25
CA LEU A 70 -0.26 28.02 -0.01
C LEU A 70 -0.08 28.83 1.28
N GLU A 71 0.68 28.29 2.22
CA GLU A 71 1.07 29.00 3.44
C GLU A 71 2.21 30.01 3.14
N GLU A 72 2.50 30.87 4.12
CA GLU A 72 3.65 31.79 4.05
C GLU A 72 4.98 31.03 3.95
N LEU A 73 6.05 31.75 3.58
CA LEU A 73 7.40 31.17 3.54
C LEU A 73 7.73 30.54 4.89
N SER A 74 8.31 29.32 4.84
CA SER A 74 8.59 28.55 6.04
C SER A 74 9.48 29.31 7.01
N ASP A 75 8.97 29.58 8.20
CA ASP A 75 9.73 30.12 9.33
C ASP A 75 10.07 28.98 10.31
N PRO A 76 11.35 28.65 10.54
CA PRO A 76 11.74 27.60 11.47
C PRO A 76 11.43 27.93 12.94
N THR A 77 11.13 29.19 13.26
CA THR A 77 10.80 29.63 14.62
C THR A 77 9.32 29.47 14.97
N MET A 78 8.44 29.32 13.97
CA MET A 78 6.99 29.24 14.14
C MET A 78 6.44 27.94 13.57
N THR A 79 5.79 27.13 14.42
CA THR A 79 5.10 25.92 13.98
C THR A 79 3.62 26.23 13.73
N PRO A 80 3.07 25.96 12.54
CA PRO A 80 1.65 26.20 12.26
C PRO A 80 0.77 25.34 13.16
N ASN A 81 -0.31 25.93 13.67
CA ASN A 81 -1.30 25.25 14.48
C ASN A 81 -2.68 25.32 13.80
N PRO A 82 -3.27 24.20 13.37
CA PRO A 82 -2.78 22.81 13.42
C PRO A 82 -1.88 22.45 12.23
N ALA A 83 -0.78 21.73 12.48
CA ALA A 83 0.04 21.13 11.43
C ALA A 83 -0.63 19.85 10.89
N LYS A 84 -1.49 20.00 9.87
CA LYS A 84 -2.12 18.88 9.17
C LYS A 84 -1.18 18.30 8.12
N ALA A 85 -0.91 17.00 8.20
CA ALA A 85 -0.21 16.28 7.15
C ALA A 85 -1.10 16.20 5.88
N PRO A 86 -0.50 15.96 4.70
CA PRO A 86 -1.26 15.68 3.49
C PRO A 86 -2.28 14.55 3.72
N TRP A 87 -3.45 14.63 3.09
CA TRP A 87 -4.60 13.77 3.36
C TRP A 87 -4.30 12.26 3.27
N TYR A 88 -3.35 11.85 2.43
CA TYR A 88 -2.92 10.44 2.29
C TYR A 88 -2.07 9.95 3.47
N PHE A 89 -1.44 10.84 4.22
CA PHE A 89 -0.74 10.55 5.48
C PHE A 89 -1.57 10.80 6.73
N LEU A 90 -2.75 11.37 6.58
CA LEU A 90 -3.57 11.79 7.72
C LEU A 90 -4.02 10.61 8.59
N GLY A 91 -4.27 9.44 7.98
CA GLY A 91 -4.55 8.22 8.73
C GLY A 91 -3.38 7.77 9.60
N LEU A 92 -2.14 7.96 9.12
CA LEU A 92 -0.93 7.68 9.90
C LEU A 92 -0.76 8.71 11.03
N GLN A 93 -0.97 9.99 10.73
CA GLN A 93 -0.92 11.06 11.73
C GLN A 93 -1.91 10.81 12.86
N GLU A 94 -3.10 10.31 12.53
CA GLU A 94 -4.11 10.02 13.54
C GLU A 94 -3.72 8.82 14.43
N MET A 95 -3.06 7.82 13.85
CA MET A 95 -2.50 6.71 14.62
C MET A 95 -1.40 7.15 15.59
N LEU A 96 -0.60 8.17 15.25
CA LEU A 96 0.44 8.74 16.13
C LEU A 96 -0.12 9.42 17.38
N VAL A 97 -1.41 9.76 17.41
CA VAL A 97 -2.03 10.34 18.60
C VAL A 97 -2.30 9.26 19.65
N TYR A 98 -2.67 8.06 19.20
CA TYR A 98 -3.14 6.98 20.07
C TYR A 98 -2.05 6.00 20.47
N PHE A 99 -1.03 5.84 19.64
CA PHE A 99 0.06 4.90 19.87
C PHE A 99 1.40 5.62 19.97
N ASP A 100 2.36 4.94 20.58
CA ASP A 100 3.76 5.39 20.58
C ASP A 100 4.27 5.65 19.14
N PRO A 101 5.05 6.73 18.91
CA PRO A 101 5.55 7.08 17.59
C PRO A 101 6.27 5.96 16.84
N TRP A 102 6.97 5.06 17.55
CA TRP A 102 7.64 3.94 16.92
C TRP A 102 6.65 2.88 16.42
N ILE A 103 5.64 2.54 17.22
CA ILE A 103 4.62 1.54 16.86
C ILE A 103 3.79 2.05 15.68
N ALA A 104 3.29 3.28 15.77
CA ALA A 104 2.47 3.90 14.73
C ALA A 104 3.30 4.24 13.47
N GLY A 105 4.47 4.84 13.62
CA GLY A 105 5.25 5.32 12.48
C GLY A 105 6.03 4.23 11.74
N VAL A 106 6.46 3.18 12.45
CA VAL A 106 7.41 2.19 11.90
C VAL A 106 6.83 0.78 11.94
N ALA A 107 6.44 0.28 13.12
CA ALA A 107 6.08 -1.12 13.28
C ALA A 107 4.82 -1.51 12.50
N ILE A 108 3.74 -0.72 12.61
CA ILE A 108 2.47 -1.00 11.92
C ILE A 108 2.62 -0.87 10.39
N PRO A 109 3.19 0.21 9.83
CA PRO A 109 3.42 0.29 8.38
C PRO A 109 4.27 -0.86 7.84
N MET A 110 5.33 -1.25 8.56
CA MET A 110 6.16 -2.40 8.18
C MET A 110 5.37 -3.71 8.22
N LEU A 111 4.53 -3.91 9.23
CA LEU A 111 3.66 -5.08 9.32
C LEU A 111 2.64 -5.12 8.17
N ILE A 112 2.08 -3.98 7.78
CA ILE A 112 1.17 -3.88 6.62
C ILE A 112 1.90 -4.28 5.34
N ILE A 113 3.11 -3.76 5.09
CA ILE A 113 3.89 -4.08 3.90
C ILE A 113 4.25 -5.58 3.86
N ILE A 114 4.73 -6.13 4.98
CA ILE A 114 5.03 -7.57 5.09
C ILE A 114 3.76 -8.40 4.90
N GLY A 115 2.64 -7.98 5.50
CA GLY A 115 1.34 -8.61 5.33
C GLY A 115 0.90 -8.63 3.88
N LEU A 116 1.07 -7.52 3.15
CA LEU A 116 0.78 -7.44 1.71
C LEU A 116 1.67 -8.36 0.88
N MET A 117 2.97 -8.42 1.19
CA MET A 117 3.89 -9.36 0.55
C MET A 117 3.58 -10.83 0.87
N ALA A 118 2.98 -11.09 2.03
CA ALA A 118 2.55 -12.43 2.46
C ALA A 118 1.26 -12.89 1.77
N ILE A 119 0.43 -11.99 1.23
CA ILE A 119 -0.84 -12.33 0.55
C ILE A 119 -0.69 -13.47 -0.47
N PRO A 120 0.24 -13.42 -1.46
CA PRO A 120 0.38 -14.51 -2.43
C PRO A 120 0.76 -15.87 -1.82
N TYR A 121 1.33 -15.88 -0.61
CA TYR A 121 1.71 -17.11 0.11
C TYR A 121 0.62 -17.62 1.05
N ILE A 122 -0.39 -16.82 1.36
CA ILE A 122 -1.50 -17.20 2.24
C ILE A 122 -2.76 -17.52 1.42
N ASP A 123 -2.99 -16.78 0.33
CA ASP A 123 -4.13 -16.98 -0.57
C ASP A 123 -3.78 -17.88 -1.75
N PHE A 124 -3.86 -19.20 -1.52
CA PHE A 124 -3.64 -20.22 -2.55
C PHE A 124 -4.86 -20.45 -3.46
N ASN A 125 -5.95 -19.68 -3.33
CA ASN A 125 -7.17 -19.95 -4.09
C ASN A 125 -7.01 -19.50 -5.55
N PRO A 126 -7.03 -20.40 -6.56
CA PRO A 126 -6.87 -20.01 -7.96
C PRO A 126 -8.11 -19.31 -8.55
N LYS A 127 -9.27 -19.42 -7.89
CA LYS A 127 -10.54 -18.81 -8.34
C LYS A 127 -10.56 -17.31 -8.09
N GLY A 128 -11.28 -16.52 -8.88
CA GLY A 128 -11.35 -15.06 -8.74
C GLY A 128 -10.06 -14.29 -9.08
N ASN A 129 -9.10 -14.89 -9.80
CA ASN A 129 -7.93 -14.18 -10.31
C ASN A 129 -8.26 -13.51 -11.66
N GLY A 130 -8.00 -12.21 -11.78
CA GLY A 130 -8.21 -11.46 -13.03
C GLY A 130 -9.63 -10.94 -13.29
N TYR A 131 -10.60 -11.19 -12.40
CA TYR A 131 -11.96 -10.63 -12.48
C TYR A 131 -12.55 -10.38 -11.08
N TYR A 132 -13.41 -9.36 -10.97
CA TYR A 132 -14.02 -8.97 -9.69
C TYR A 132 -15.12 -9.95 -9.26
N THR A 133 -14.84 -10.79 -8.25
CA THR A 133 -15.83 -11.73 -7.69
C THR A 133 -15.83 -11.74 -6.17
N PHE A 134 -16.90 -11.20 -5.57
CA PHE A 134 -17.09 -11.24 -4.12
C PHE A 134 -17.40 -12.63 -3.57
N ARG A 135 -18.07 -13.50 -4.35
CA ARG A 135 -18.59 -14.78 -3.85
C ARG A 135 -17.50 -15.83 -3.63
N GLU A 136 -16.44 -15.77 -4.42
CA GLU A 136 -15.36 -16.77 -4.48
C GLU A 136 -14.19 -16.44 -3.55
N ARG A 137 -14.01 -15.16 -3.18
CA ARG A 137 -12.92 -14.68 -2.31
C ARG A 137 -13.43 -13.81 -1.15
N LYS A 138 -14.51 -14.26 -0.50
CA LYS A 138 -15.15 -13.50 0.60
C LYS A 138 -14.18 -13.10 1.70
N PHE A 139 -13.30 -14.02 2.13
CA PHE A 139 -12.35 -13.74 3.20
C PHE A 139 -11.35 -12.64 2.83
N ALA A 140 -10.65 -12.77 1.69
CA ALA A 140 -9.67 -11.78 1.24
C ALA A 140 -10.33 -10.40 0.98
N MET A 141 -11.48 -10.39 0.31
CA MET A 141 -12.23 -9.15 0.03
C MET A 141 -12.73 -8.49 1.32
N LEU A 142 -13.30 -9.24 2.26
CA LEU A 142 -13.80 -8.69 3.52
C LEU A 142 -12.66 -8.15 4.38
N THR A 143 -11.56 -8.90 4.52
CA THR A 143 -10.39 -8.44 5.29
C THR A 143 -9.79 -7.17 4.69
N PHE A 144 -9.70 -7.09 3.35
CA PHE A 144 -9.22 -5.87 2.68
C PHE A 144 -10.19 -4.70 2.82
N CYS A 145 -11.49 -4.90 2.59
CA CYS A 145 -12.49 -3.85 2.76
C CYS A 145 -12.56 -3.37 4.21
N PHE A 146 -12.49 -4.27 5.18
CA PHE A 146 -12.47 -3.90 6.59
C PHE A 146 -11.18 -3.16 6.95
N GLY A 147 -10.01 -3.70 6.63
CA GLY A 147 -8.73 -3.08 6.97
C GLY A 147 -8.50 -1.74 6.25
N PHE A 148 -8.66 -1.70 4.94
CA PHE A 148 -8.39 -0.50 4.15
C PHE A 148 -9.58 0.47 4.14
N HIS A 149 -10.78 0.02 3.77
CA HIS A 149 -11.90 0.97 3.61
C HIS A 149 -12.54 1.36 4.94
N PHE A 150 -12.68 0.43 5.88
CA PHE A 150 -13.32 0.77 7.15
C PHE A 150 -12.32 1.39 8.11
N LEU A 151 -11.19 0.74 8.42
CA LEU A 151 -10.24 1.28 9.40
C LEU A 151 -9.44 2.47 8.84
N TRP A 152 -8.75 2.32 7.71
CA TRP A 152 -7.83 3.36 7.21
C TRP A 152 -8.56 4.64 6.76
N ILE A 153 -9.64 4.53 5.97
CA ILE A 153 -10.41 5.71 5.54
C ILE A 153 -11.12 6.37 6.73
N ALA A 154 -11.60 5.61 7.73
CA ALA A 154 -12.19 6.22 8.92
C ALA A 154 -11.18 7.10 9.66
N LEU A 155 -9.93 6.65 9.81
CA LEU A 155 -8.86 7.47 10.41
C LEU A 155 -8.61 8.76 9.61
N ILE A 156 -8.65 8.70 8.27
CA ILE A 156 -8.55 9.89 7.42
C ILE A 156 -9.74 10.83 7.66
N ILE A 157 -10.97 10.31 7.69
CA ILE A 157 -12.19 11.12 7.92
C ILE A 157 -12.11 11.83 9.28
N VAL A 158 -11.69 11.11 10.33
CA VAL A 158 -11.47 11.67 11.66
C VAL A 158 -10.43 12.79 11.60
N GLY A 159 -9.28 12.54 10.99
CA GLY A 159 -8.22 13.55 10.86
C GLY A 159 -8.62 14.78 10.04
N VAL A 160 -9.46 14.63 9.02
CA VAL A 160 -9.90 15.77 8.18
C VAL A 160 -10.90 16.63 8.95
N PHE A 161 -11.96 16.00 9.46
CA PHE A 161 -13.17 16.71 9.91
C PHE A 161 -13.26 16.88 11.42
N MET A 162 -12.70 15.96 12.21
CA MET A 162 -12.87 15.94 13.66
C MET A 162 -11.66 16.53 14.40
N ARG A 163 -10.50 16.67 13.73
CA ARG A 163 -9.31 17.32 14.29
C ARG A 163 -9.30 18.83 14.05
N GLY A 164 -9.32 19.58 15.15
CA GLY A 164 -9.33 21.04 15.18
C GLY A 164 -8.00 21.66 15.67
N PRO A 165 -8.01 22.89 16.21
CA PRO A 165 -6.83 23.56 16.76
C PRO A 165 -6.12 22.70 17.82
N GLY A 166 -4.79 22.70 17.80
CA GLY A 166 -3.95 21.91 18.72
C GLY A 166 -3.99 20.41 18.48
N TRP A 167 -4.50 19.96 17.33
CA TRP A 167 -4.83 18.55 17.06
C TRP A 167 -5.84 17.96 18.06
N LEU A 168 -6.66 18.79 18.68
CA LEU A 168 -7.66 18.32 19.62
C LEU A 168 -8.87 17.71 18.90
N TRP A 169 -9.53 16.80 19.61
CA TRP A 169 -10.76 16.17 19.14
C TRP A 169 -11.95 17.12 19.31
N PHE A 170 -12.67 17.36 18.22
CA PHE A 170 -13.94 18.07 18.20
C PHE A 170 -15.00 17.21 17.52
N TRP A 171 -16.18 17.14 18.13
CA TRP A 171 -17.32 16.54 17.46
C TRP A 171 -17.80 17.45 16.31
N PRO A 172 -18.37 16.90 15.23
CA PRO A 172 -18.84 17.69 14.07
C PRO A 172 -19.85 18.79 14.41
N TRP A 173 -20.54 18.68 15.56
CA TRP A 173 -21.52 19.64 16.06
C TRP A 173 -20.97 20.58 17.14
N GLN A 174 -19.66 20.52 17.44
CA GLN A 174 -19.01 21.37 18.44
C GLN A 174 -18.16 22.44 17.75
N GLU A 175 -18.26 23.68 18.24
CA GLU A 175 -17.43 24.79 17.74
C GLU A 175 -15.96 24.59 18.14
N TRP A 176 -15.04 24.99 17.25
CA TRP A 176 -13.61 24.94 17.49
C TRP A 176 -13.18 26.12 18.35
N ASP A 177 -12.87 25.86 19.61
CA ASP A 177 -12.30 26.83 20.55
C ASP A 177 -10.76 26.82 20.45
N PRO A 178 -10.11 27.89 19.95
CA PRO A 178 -8.66 27.94 19.79
C PRO A 178 -7.89 28.02 21.13
N HIS A 179 -8.54 28.41 22.22
CA HIS A 179 -7.91 28.59 23.54
C HIS A 179 -8.08 27.36 24.44
N ARG A 180 -8.77 26.34 23.95
CA ARG A 180 -8.94 25.08 24.64
C ARG A 180 -7.62 24.31 24.64
N ILE A 181 -7.04 24.13 25.83
CA ILE A 181 -5.84 23.32 26.02
C ILE A 181 -6.25 22.15 26.91
N VAL A 182 -6.46 20.99 26.30
CA VAL A 182 -6.70 19.74 27.03
C VAL A 182 -5.44 18.91 26.93
N ALA A 183 -4.85 18.56 28.08
CA ALA A 183 -3.77 17.61 28.12
C ALA A 183 -4.35 16.20 27.97
N GLU A 184 -4.36 15.68 26.74
CA GLU A 184 -4.69 14.29 26.49
C GLU A 184 -3.54 13.43 27.02
N THR A 185 -3.72 12.82 28.19
CA THR A 185 -2.73 11.91 28.77
C THR A 185 -2.88 10.54 28.13
N ASN A 186 -1.92 10.18 27.27
CA ASN A 186 -1.80 8.81 26.77
C ASN A 186 -1.30 7.89 27.90
N TYR A 187 -2.03 6.81 28.15
CA TYR A 187 -1.64 5.79 29.12
C TYR A 187 -0.91 4.66 28.42
N ASP A 188 0.38 4.48 28.73
CA ASP A 188 1.17 3.37 28.18
C ASP A 188 0.64 2.02 28.68
N LEU A 189 0.67 0.98 27.84
CA LEU A 189 0.37 -0.40 28.26
C LEU A 189 1.25 -0.85 29.43
N THR A 190 2.47 -0.34 29.50
CA THR A 190 3.42 -0.62 30.58
C THR A 190 2.95 -0.03 31.91
N SER A 191 2.26 1.11 31.89
CA SER A 191 1.64 1.72 33.07
C SER A 191 0.49 0.88 33.63
N PHE A 192 -0.26 0.19 32.76
CA PHE A 192 -1.30 -0.75 33.17
C PHE A 192 -0.72 -2.00 33.86
N LEU A 193 0.46 -2.46 33.43
CA LEU A 193 1.17 -3.59 34.02
C LEU A 193 2.02 -3.19 35.26
N GLY A 194 2.00 -1.91 35.66
CA GLY A 194 2.75 -1.41 36.82
C GLY A 194 4.28 -1.40 36.62
N VAL A 195 4.75 -1.59 35.38
CA VAL A 195 6.17 -1.59 35.03
C VAL A 195 6.51 -0.22 34.45
N ASN A 196 7.61 0.38 34.92
CA ASN A 196 8.06 1.67 34.40
C ASN A 196 8.42 1.53 32.91
N SER A 197 7.80 2.30 32.02
CA SER A 197 8.07 2.27 30.57
C SER A 197 9.54 2.58 30.23
N LYS A 198 10.26 3.31 31.10
CA LYS A 198 11.69 3.62 30.94
C LYS A 198 12.64 2.52 31.45
N SER A 199 12.12 1.44 32.05
CA SER A 199 12.94 0.31 32.53
C SER A 199 13.17 -0.71 31.42
N PHE A 200 14.27 -1.48 31.45
CA PHE A 200 14.56 -2.51 30.42
C PHE A 200 13.41 -3.52 30.18
N PRO A 201 12.68 -4.00 31.21
CA PRO A 201 11.49 -4.83 31.00
C PRO A 201 10.34 -4.04 30.35
N GLY A 202 10.16 -2.77 30.74
CA GLY A 202 9.20 -1.86 30.11
C GLY A 202 9.56 -1.48 28.67
N PHE A 203 10.84 -1.47 28.34
CA PHE A 203 11.42 -1.26 27.02
C PHE A 203 11.14 -2.45 26.08
N VAL A 204 11.22 -3.69 26.59
CA VAL A 204 10.89 -4.90 25.81
C VAL A 204 9.37 -5.12 25.69
N ILE A 205 8.62 -4.87 26.75
CA ILE A 205 7.16 -5.13 26.80
C ILE A 205 6.35 -3.98 26.18
N GLY A 206 6.78 -2.74 26.40
CA GLY A 206 6.11 -1.54 25.88
C GLY A 206 6.57 -1.13 24.48
N CYS A 207 7.61 -1.78 23.93
CA CYS A 207 8.25 -1.40 22.66
C CYS A 207 8.54 0.11 22.56
N ALA A 208 8.81 0.76 23.69
CA ALA A 208 9.16 2.17 23.75
C ALA A 208 10.62 2.33 23.31
N TRP A 209 10.84 2.95 22.16
CA TRP A 209 12.14 3.37 21.65
C TRP A 209 12.37 4.86 21.90
#